data_AF-A0A127A5M3-F1
#
_entry.id   AF-A0A127A5M3-F1
#
_cell.length_a   1.000
_cell.length_b   1.000
_cell.length_c   1.000
_cell.angle_alpha   90.00
_cell.angle_beta   90.00
_cell.angle_gamma   90.00
#
_symmetry.space_group_name_H-M   'P 1'
#
loop_
_entity.id
_entity.type
_entity.pdbx_description
1 polymer ?
#
loop_
_entity_poly.entity_id
_entity_poly.type
_entity_poly.pdbx_seq_one_letter_code
_entity_poly.pdbx_strand_id
1 'polypeptide(L)'
;MKTTDLARVRATLWAAADELRANSKLTPGQYRDPVLGLVFLAYAESRFEAVRGEVEAGASARNPVTIADYKAKSVLYVPDEARLSSLVDLPEGEDVGKATDQAIKSIEEANPELKDILPRGYQKLERSTLIELLRLFAPLPTQLEGDAFGFIYEDFLSNFAAQEGRGAESTSRRTPSSASSLRS
;
A
#
# COMPACT_ATOMS: atom_id res chain seq x y z
N MET A 1 -10.56 10.64 -17.49
CA MET A 1 -10.84 11.25 -16.17
C MET A 1 -10.24 12.65 -16.12
N LYS A 2 -10.90 13.66 -15.55
CA LYS A 2 -10.32 15.02 -15.46
C LYS A 2 -9.30 15.06 -14.31
N THR A 3 -8.16 15.70 -14.52
CA THR A 3 -7.04 15.80 -13.56
C THR A 3 -7.47 16.33 -12.17
N THR A 4 -8.55 17.11 -12.11
CA THR A 4 -9.14 17.63 -10.87
C THR A 4 -9.77 16.53 -9.99
N ASP A 5 -10.32 15.47 -10.58
CA ASP A 5 -10.88 14.34 -9.83
C ASP A 5 -9.77 13.52 -9.16
N LEU A 6 -8.65 13.30 -9.84
CA LEU A 6 -7.52 12.56 -9.28
C LEU A 6 -6.92 13.25 -8.06
N ALA A 7 -6.72 14.57 -8.11
CA ALA A 7 -6.22 15.32 -6.95
C ALA A 7 -7.13 15.17 -5.72
N ARG A 8 -8.46 15.20 -5.93
CA ARG A 8 -9.43 15.00 -4.86
C ARG A 8 -9.43 13.56 -4.33
N VAL A 9 -9.34 12.57 -5.22
CA VAL A 9 -9.23 11.15 -4.85
C VAL A 9 -7.98 10.93 -4.00
N ARG A 10 -6.82 11.43 -4.43
CA ARG A 10 -5.56 11.33 -3.68
C ARG A 10 -5.66 11.95 -2.28
N ALA A 11 -6.21 13.16 -2.18
CA ALA A 11 -6.40 13.83 -0.89
C ALA A 11 -7.37 13.08 0.03
N THR A 12 -8.46 12.54 -0.53
CA THR A 12 -9.46 11.76 0.23
C THR A 12 -8.88 10.43 0.70
N LEU A 13 -8.13 9.74 -0.17
CA LEU A 13 -7.45 8.48 0.13
C LEU A 13 -6.43 8.67 1.26
N TRP A 14 -5.61 9.72 1.17
CA TRP A 14 -4.66 10.06 2.21
C TRP A 14 -5.37 10.40 3.54
N ALA A 15 -6.42 11.21 3.51
CA ALA A 15 -7.15 11.58 4.72
C ALA A 15 -7.75 10.34 5.42
N ALA A 16 -8.34 9.42 4.66
CA ALA A 16 -8.86 8.16 5.21
C ALA A 16 -7.72 7.30 5.78
N ALA A 17 -6.59 7.18 5.08
CA ALA A 17 -5.43 6.44 5.55
C ALA A 17 -4.80 7.06 6.81
N ASP A 18 -4.73 8.39 6.91
CA ASP A 18 -4.19 9.09 8.10
C ASP A 18 -5.15 8.99 9.30
N GLU A 19 -6.47 8.99 9.07
CA GLU A 19 -7.46 8.75 10.13
C GLU A 19 -7.30 7.33 10.71
N LEU A 20 -7.17 6.32 9.84
CA LEU A 20 -6.90 4.94 10.25
C LEU A 20 -5.58 4.80 11.01
N ARG A 21 -4.56 5.59 10.63
CA ARG A 21 -3.29 5.68 11.38
C ARG A 21 -3.50 6.28 12.76
N ALA A 22 -4.23 7.40 12.86
CA ALA A 22 -4.48 8.10 14.11
C ALA A 22 -5.27 7.24 15.12
N ASN A 23 -6.11 6.33 14.61
CA ASN A 23 -6.83 5.34 15.40
C ASN A 23 -6.01 4.09 15.71
N SER A 24 -4.79 3.97 15.17
CA SER A 24 -3.87 2.85 15.41
C SER A 24 -2.82 3.19 16.46
N LYS A 25 -2.27 2.16 17.10
CA LYS A 25 -1.18 2.29 18.10
C LYS A 25 0.22 2.34 17.47
N LEU A 26 0.28 2.32 16.13
CA LEU A 26 1.53 2.21 15.38
C LEU A 26 2.21 3.57 15.20
N THR A 27 3.54 3.55 15.18
CA THR A 27 4.32 4.75 14.82
C THR A 27 4.17 5.08 13.33
N PRO A 28 4.42 6.33 12.89
CA PRO A 28 4.35 6.70 11.48
C PRO A 28 5.19 5.79 10.58
N GLY A 29 6.39 5.41 11.02
CA GLY A 29 7.25 4.48 10.28
C GLY A 29 6.66 3.07 10.18
N GLN A 30 6.09 2.53 11.27
CA GLN A 30 5.46 1.21 11.27
C GLN A 30 4.19 1.16 10.42
N TYR A 31 3.49 2.28 10.30
CA TYR A 31 2.28 2.39 9.48
C TYR A 31 2.58 2.67 8.01
N ARG A 32 3.69 3.36 7.72
CA ARG A 32 4.12 3.69 6.36
C ARG A 32 4.32 2.44 5.50
N ASP A 33 5.15 1.52 5.96
CA ASP A 33 5.54 0.35 5.18
C ASP A 33 4.32 -0.51 4.73
N PRO A 34 3.37 -0.92 5.59
CA PRO A 34 2.21 -1.67 5.16
C PRO A 34 1.29 -0.89 4.23
N VAL A 35 1.12 0.43 4.43
CA VAL A 35 0.28 1.25 3.55
C VAL A 35 0.89 1.37 2.15
N LEU A 36 2.20 1.62 2.05
CA LEU A 36 2.88 1.65 0.76
C LEU A 36 2.84 0.29 0.06
N GLY A 37 2.90 -0.80 0.82
CA GLY A 37 2.70 -2.15 0.30
C GLY A 37 1.33 -2.37 -0.31
N LEU A 38 0.25 -1.88 0.33
CA LEU A 38 -1.11 -1.96 -0.20
C LEU A 38 -1.30 -1.10 -1.47
N VAL A 39 -0.69 0.09 -1.53
CA VAL A 39 -0.67 0.93 -2.74
C VAL A 39 -0.01 0.18 -3.89
N PHE A 40 1.14 -0.45 -3.63
CA PHE A 40 1.85 -1.26 -4.62
C PHE A 40 1.02 -2.46 -5.08
N LEU A 41 0.35 -3.15 -4.16
CA LEU A 41 -0.52 -4.27 -4.47
C LEU A 41 -1.68 -3.84 -5.37
N ALA A 42 -2.33 -2.73 -5.05
CA ALA A 42 -3.40 -2.17 -5.87
C ALA A 42 -2.92 -1.81 -7.29
N TYR A 43 -1.72 -1.25 -7.40
CA TYR A 43 -1.09 -0.97 -8.69
C TYR A 43 -0.81 -2.25 -9.49
N ALA A 44 -0.22 -3.27 -8.84
CA ALA A 44 0.08 -4.55 -9.47
C ALA A 44 -1.20 -5.24 -9.97
N GLU A 45 -2.26 -5.24 -9.16
CA GLU A 45 -3.58 -5.79 -9.52
C GLU A 45 -4.21 -5.02 -10.69
N SER A 46 -4.15 -3.69 -10.70
CA SER A 46 -4.65 -2.86 -11.81
C SER A 46 -3.96 -3.21 -13.13
N ARG A 47 -2.63 -3.32 -13.11
CA ARG A 47 -1.81 -3.69 -14.28
C ARG A 47 -2.09 -5.12 -14.72
N PHE A 48 -2.27 -6.03 -13.77
CA PHE A 48 -2.61 -7.43 -14.03
C PHE A 48 -3.97 -7.54 -14.71
N GLU A 49 -5.03 -6.96 -14.14
CA GLU A 49 -6.38 -7.03 -14.70
C GLU A 49 -6.50 -6.36 -16.07
N ALA A 50 -5.75 -5.26 -16.32
CA ALA A 50 -5.71 -4.61 -17.61
C ALA A 50 -5.17 -5.51 -18.75
N VAL A 51 -4.26 -6.44 -18.42
CA VAL A 51 -3.62 -7.34 -19.39
C VAL A 51 -4.23 -8.75 -19.36
N ARG A 52 -4.81 -9.15 -18.24
CA ARG A 52 -5.43 -10.47 -18.03
C ARG A 52 -6.41 -10.81 -19.14
N GLY A 53 -7.32 -9.91 -19.48
CA GLY A 53 -8.30 -10.16 -20.53
C GLY A 53 -7.66 -10.46 -21.89
N GLU A 54 -6.55 -9.80 -22.22
CA GLU A 54 -5.82 -10.04 -23.47
C GLU A 54 -5.04 -11.36 -23.44
N VAL A 55 -4.41 -11.68 -22.31
CA VAL A 55 -3.65 -12.92 -22.12
C VAL A 55 -4.57 -14.14 -22.10
N GLU A 56 -5.69 -14.05 -21.37
CA GLU A 56 -6.71 -15.11 -21.30
C GLU A 56 -7.44 -15.30 -22.63
N ALA A 57 -7.64 -14.24 -23.43
CA ALA A 57 -8.23 -14.37 -24.77
C ALA A 57 -7.34 -15.18 -25.74
N GLY A 58 -6.01 -15.17 -25.54
CA GLY A 58 -5.06 -15.99 -26.28
C GLY A 58 -4.93 -17.42 -25.76
N ALA A 59 -5.54 -17.73 -24.61
CA ALA A 59 -5.44 -19.03 -23.97
C ALA A 59 -6.25 -20.09 -24.71
N SER A 60 -5.71 -21.31 -24.77
CA SER A 60 -6.45 -22.46 -25.28
C SER A 60 -6.15 -23.69 -24.43
N ALA A 61 -6.98 -24.73 -24.55
CA ALA A 61 -6.73 -26.00 -23.86
C ALA A 61 -5.35 -26.64 -24.19
N ARG A 62 -4.74 -26.25 -25.32
CA ARG A 62 -3.39 -26.69 -25.74
C ARG A 62 -2.27 -25.75 -25.30
N ASN A 63 -2.58 -24.51 -24.93
CA ASN A 63 -1.63 -23.52 -24.46
C ASN A 63 -2.26 -22.71 -23.31
N PRO A 64 -2.21 -23.25 -22.07
CA PRO A 64 -2.75 -22.55 -20.92
C PRO A 64 -1.92 -21.29 -20.62
N VAL A 65 -2.57 -20.28 -20.03
CA VAL A 65 -1.88 -19.07 -19.57
C VAL A 65 -0.84 -19.44 -18.52
N THR A 66 0.36 -18.89 -18.66
CA THR A 66 1.43 -19.04 -17.68
C THR A 66 1.86 -17.68 -17.13
N ILE A 67 2.58 -17.70 -16.00
CA ILE A 67 3.20 -16.51 -15.41
C ILE A 67 4.13 -15.79 -16.42
N ALA A 68 4.75 -16.54 -17.33
CA ALA A 68 5.64 -16.01 -18.34
C ALA A 68 4.92 -15.10 -19.36
N ASP A 69 3.65 -15.37 -19.67
CA ASP A 69 2.85 -14.55 -20.59
C ASP A 69 2.62 -13.13 -20.05
N TYR A 70 2.40 -13.01 -18.73
CA TYR A 70 2.29 -11.73 -18.05
C TYR A 70 3.63 -11.00 -18.00
N LYS A 71 4.71 -11.72 -17.66
CA LYS A 71 6.06 -11.15 -17.63
C LYS A 71 6.53 -10.66 -19.01
N ALA A 72 6.15 -11.35 -20.08
CA ALA A 72 6.44 -10.94 -21.45
C ALA A 72 5.81 -9.58 -21.80
N LYS A 73 4.74 -9.19 -21.11
CA LYS A 73 4.09 -7.87 -21.21
C LYS A 73 4.57 -6.87 -20.15
N SER A 74 5.64 -7.20 -19.42
CA SER A 74 6.16 -6.43 -18.29
C SER A 74 5.09 -6.15 -17.23
N VAL A 75 4.26 -7.15 -16.96
CA VAL A 75 3.22 -7.12 -15.92
C VAL A 75 3.49 -8.23 -14.91
N LEU A 76 3.37 -7.88 -13.64
CA LEU A 76 3.51 -8.80 -12.52
C LEU A 76 2.32 -9.75 -12.47
N TYR A 77 2.58 -11.01 -12.18
CA TYR A 77 1.51 -11.97 -11.96
C TYR A 77 0.96 -11.82 -10.55
N VAL A 78 -0.34 -11.54 -10.42
CA VAL A 78 -1.02 -11.43 -9.12
C VAL A 78 -1.92 -12.65 -8.93
N PRO A 79 -1.60 -13.56 -7.99
CA PRO A 79 -2.43 -14.72 -7.71
C PRO A 79 -3.77 -14.30 -7.08
N ASP A 80 -4.79 -15.13 -7.25
CA ASP A 80 -6.17 -14.84 -6.84
C ASP A 80 -6.29 -14.61 -5.32
N GLU A 81 -5.57 -15.40 -4.53
CA GLU A 81 -5.45 -15.26 -3.07
C GLU A 81 -4.81 -13.94 -2.62
N ALA A 82 -4.06 -13.28 -3.51
CA ALA A 82 -3.39 -12.03 -3.21
C ALA A 82 -4.12 -10.79 -3.71
N ARG A 83 -5.28 -10.96 -4.36
CA ARG A 83 -6.12 -9.85 -4.77
C ARG A 83 -6.73 -9.17 -3.56
N LEU A 84 -6.81 -7.84 -3.61
CA LEU A 84 -7.42 -7.03 -2.55
C LEU A 84 -8.87 -7.44 -2.30
N SER A 85 -9.60 -7.77 -3.37
CA SER A 85 -10.98 -8.26 -3.28
C SER A 85 -11.08 -9.53 -2.44
N SER A 86 -10.18 -10.49 -2.66
CA SER A 86 -10.13 -11.76 -1.91
C SER A 86 -9.78 -11.54 -0.44
N LEU A 87 -8.85 -10.61 -0.16
CA LEU A 87 -8.46 -10.26 1.21
C LEU A 87 -9.58 -9.54 1.98
N VAL A 88 -10.40 -8.73 1.30
CA VAL A 88 -11.55 -8.04 1.91
C VAL A 88 -12.71 -9.02 2.18
N ASP A 89 -12.90 -10.03 1.33
CA ASP A 89 -13.97 -11.02 1.44
C ASP A 89 -13.66 -12.12 2.49
N LEU A 90 -12.47 -12.11 3.10
CA LEU A 90 -12.08 -13.10 4.09
C LEU A 90 -13.09 -13.17 5.26
N PRO A 91 -13.43 -14.40 5.71
CA PRO A 91 -14.41 -14.59 6.76
C PRO A 91 -13.98 -13.95 8.10
N GLU A 92 -14.98 -13.56 8.90
CA GLU A 92 -14.72 -12.77 10.12
C GLU A 92 -13.85 -13.46 11.19
N GLY A 93 -13.61 -14.77 11.06
CA GLY A 93 -12.75 -15.55 11.94
C GLY A 93 -11.30 -15.71 11.46
N GLU A 94 -10.97 -15.29 10.23
CA GLU A 94 -9.60 -15.43 9.71
C GLU A 94 -8.68 -14.26 10.10
N ASP A 95 -7.40 -14.62 10.24
CA ASP A 95 -6.32 -13.69 10.51
C ASP A 95 -5.93 -13.00 9.19
N VAL A 96 -6.61 -11.88 8.92
CA VAL A 96 -6.36 -11.03 7.74
C VAL A 96 -4.91 -10.54 7.66
N GLY A 97 -4.23 -10.36 8.80
CA GLY A 97 -2.81 -10.01 8.81
C GLY A 97 -1.96 -11.13 8.22
N LYS A 98 -2.20 -12.37 8.69
CA LYS A 98 -1.54 -13.56 8.16
C LYS A 98 -1.88 -13.82 6.69
N ALA A 99 -3.14 -13.65 6.31
CA ALA A 99 -3.58 -13.83 4.92
C ALA A 99 -2.92 -12.79 3.99
N THR A 100 -2.79 -11.53 4.44
CA THR A 100 -2.09 -10.49 3.69
C THR A 100 -0.59 -10.81 3.56
N ASP A 101 0.06 -11.25 4.63
CA ASP A 101 1.47 -11.68 4.57
C ASP A 101 1.65 -12.88 3.61
N GLN A 102 0.70 -13.82 3.60
CA GLN A 102 0.71 -14.96 2.68
C GLN A 102 0.48 -14.52 1.23
N ALA A 103 -0.42 -13.56 0.99
CA ALA A 103 -0.66 -12.94 -0.31
C ALA A 103 0.62 -12.30 -0.88
N ILE A 104 1.31 -11.50 -0.08
CA ILE A 104 2.59 -10.89 -0.46
C ILE A 104 3.62 -11.97 -0.82
N LYS A 105 3.71 -13.03 0.00
CA LYS A 105 4.61 -14.15 -0.27
C LYS A 105 4.29 -14.86 -1.59
N SER A 106 3.02 -15.14 -1.87
CA SER A 106 2.60 -15.76 -3.13
C SER A 106 2.95 -14.87 -4.34
N ILE A 107 2.88 -13.54 -4.19
CA ILE A 107 3.35 -12.59 -5.22
C ILE A 107 4.87 -12.66 -5.41
N GLU A 108 5.67 -12.68 -4.34
CA GLU A 108 7.13 -12.81 -4.43
C GLU A 108 7.54 -14.14 -5.08
N GLU A 109 6.83 -15.23 -4.78
CA GLU A 109 7.08 -16.55 -5.37
C GLU A 109 6.77 -16.57 -6.87
N ALA A 110 5.70 -15.89 -7.30
CA ALA A 110 5.38 -15.73 -8.72
C ALA A 110 6.34 -14.75 -9.43
N ASN A 111 6.85 -13.74 -8.72
CA ASN A 111 7.64 -12.64 -9.26
C ASN A 111 8.97 -12.51 -8.48
N PRO A 112 10.00 -13.30 -8.85
CA PRO A 112 11.26 -13.35 -8.10
C PRO A 112 12.03 -12.02 -8.08
N GLU A 113 11.71 -11.08 -8.98
CA GLU A 113 12.23 -9.72 -9.00
C GLU A 113 11.77 -8.87 -7.79
N LEU A 114 10.66 -9.24 -7.15
CA LEU A 114 10.10 -8.55 -5.98
C LEU A 114 10.54 -9.18 -4.66
N LYS A 115 11.36 -10.22 -4.70
CA LYS A 115 11.80 -10.95 -3.51
C LYS A 115 12.53 -10.01 -2.55
N ASP A 116 12.06 -9.98 -1.30
CA ASP A 116 12.58 -9.12 -0.21
C ASP A 116 12.40 -7.62 -0.46
N ILE A 117 11.62 -7.23 -1.48
CA ILE A 117 11.26 -5.83 -1.76
C ILE A 117 9.95 -5.45 -1.07
N LEU A 118 8.98 -6.38 -1.05
CA LEU A 118 7.65 -6.07 -0.54
C LEU A 118 7.64 -6.03 1.00
N PRO A 119 7.02 -4.99 1.60
CA PRO A 119 6.91 -4.89 3.05
C PRO A 119 6.02 -6.02 3.58
N ARG A 120 6.44 -6.58 4.72
CA ARG A 120 5.78 -7.70 5.44
C ARG A 120 5.50 -7.29 6.88
N GLY A 121 4.70 -8.10 7.58
CA GLY A 121 4.35 -7.90 8.99
C GLY A 121 3.03 -7.18 9.17
N TYR A 122 2.06 -7.45 8.30
CA TYR A 122 0.69 -6.92 8.40
C TYR A 122 -0.02 -7.39 9.68
N GLN A 123 0.43 -8.50 10.27
CA GLN A 123 0.01 -8.98 11.60
C GLN A 123 0.24 -7.98 12.75
N LYS A 124 1.08 -6.96 12.56
CA LYS A 124 1.29 -5.90 13.56
C LYS A 124 0.15 -4.88 13.59
N LEU A 125 -0.66 -4.81 12.54
CA LEU A 125 -1.83 -3.95 12.49
C LEU A 125 -2.99 -4.63 13.21
N GLU A 126 -3.81 -3.83 13.88
CA GLU A 126 -5.10 -4.30 14.39
C GLU A 126 -5.97 -4.77 13.22
N ARG A 127 -6.64 -5.92 13.39
CA ARG A 127 -7.46 -6.57 12.36
C ARG A 127 -8.47 -5.60 11.73
N SER A 128 -9.15 -4.82 12.54
CA SER A 128 -10.12 -3.81 12.09
C SER A 128 -9.47 -2.72 11.23
N THR A 129 -8.31 -2.20 11.62
CA THR A 129 -7.57 -1.20 10.84
C THR A 129 -7.14 -1.77 9.48
N LEU A 130 -6.64 -3.01 9.46
CA LEU A 130 -6.22 -3.65 8.21
C LEU A 130 -7.39 -3.90 7.25
N ILE A 131 -8.54 -4.34 7.77
CA ILE A 131 -9.76 -4.52 6.95
C ILE A 131 -10.22 -3.19 6.33
N GLU A 132 -10.24 -2.11 7.12
CA GLU A 132 -10.64 -0.79 6.61
C GLU A 132 -9.64 -0.26 5.58
N LEU A 133 -8.34 -0.50 5.78
CA LEU A 133 -7.33 -0.20 4.76
C LEU A 133 -7.58 -0.99 3.48
N LEU A 134 -7.75 -2.32 3.59
CA LEU A 134 -8.02 -3.15 2.42
C LEU A 134 -9.27 -2.70 1.67
N ARG A 135 -10.36 -2.34 2.38
CA ARG A 135 -11.58 -1.78 1.76
C ARG A 135 -11.35 -0.43 1.09
N LEU A 136 -10.45 0.40 1.62
CA LEU A 136 -10.07 1.67 1.01
C LEU A 136 -9.29 1.45 -0.30
N PHE A 137 -8.41 0.46 -0.35
CA PHE A 137 -7.55 0.19 -1.51
C PHE A 137 -8.20 -0.74 -2.56
N ALA A 138 -9.09 -1.65 -2.15
CA ALA A 138 -9.75 -2.64 -3.02
C ALA A 138 -10.47 -2.08 -4.26
N PRO A 139 -11.15 -0.91 -4.22
CA PRO A 139 -11.78 -0.37 -5.42
C PRO A 139 -10.80 0.38 -6.35
N LEU A 140 -9.60 0.72 -5.89
CA LEU A 140 -8.65 1.52 -6.67
C LEU A 140 -8.21 0.85 -7.98
N PRO A 141 -7.87 -0.46 -8.02
CA PRO A 141 -7.47 -1.12 -9.27
C PRO A 141 -8.47 -0.99 -10.41
N THR A 142 -9.76 -0.93 -10.07
CA THR A 142 -10.87 -0.78 -11.02
C THR A 142 -11.20 0.69 -11.33
N GLN A 143 -10.97 1.59 -10.39
CA GLN A 143 -11.29 3.02 -10.53
C GLN A 143 -10.16 3.87 -11.13
N LEU A 144 -8.92 3.41 -10.99
CA LEU A 144 -7.71 4.14 -11.35
C LEU A 144 -6.88 3.34 -12.36
N GLU A 145 -6.19 4.09 -13.22
CA GLU A 145 -5.26 3.54 -14.21
C GLU A 145 -3.82 3.67 -13.71
N GLY A 146 -2.90 2.90 -14.29
CA GLY A 146 -1.51 2.73 -13.83
C GLY A 146 -0.77 4.03 -13.46
N ASP A 147 -0.96 5.12 -14.22
CA ASP A 147 -0.30 6.40 -13.95
C ASP A 147 -0.77 7.07 -12.65
N ALA A 148 -2.03 6.87 -12.25
CA ALA A 148 -2.61 7.46 -11.04
C ALA A 148 -1.95 6.92 -9.77
N PHE A 149 -1.54 5.65 -9.77
CA PHE A 149 -0.89 5.01 -8.62
C PHE A 149 0.49 5.59 -8.33
N GLY A 150 1.26 5.95 -9.37
CA GLY A 150 2.55 6.63 -9.19
C GLY A 150 2.38 7.95 -8.45
N PHE A 151 1.36 8.74 -8.82
CA PHE A 151 1.04 9.98 -8.12
C PHE A 151 0.58 9.75 -6.68
N ILE A 152 -0.21 8.70 -6.40
CA ILE A 152 -0.60 8.33 -5.03
C ILE A 152 0.63 7.96 -4.22
N TYR A 153 1.53 7.15 -4.76
CA TYR A 153 2.72 6.70 -4.06
C TYR A 153 3.62 7.88 -3.65
N GLU A 154 3.87 8.81 -4.57
CA GLU A 154 4.66 10.03 -4.31
C GLU A 154 3.99 10.96 -3.28
N ASP A 155 2.67 11.11 -3.35
CA ASP A 155 1.91 11.87 -2.35
C ASP A 155 2.05 11.21 -0.97
N PHE A 156 1.92 9.89 -0.86
CA PHE A 156 2.07 9.19 0.42
C PHE A 156 3.48 9.34 0.96
N LEU A 157 4.52 9.17 0.14
CA LEU A 157 5.91 9.39 0.55
C LEU A 157 6.13 10.82 1.07
N SER A 158 5.65 11.83 0.33
CA SER A 158 5.78 13.24 0.72
C SER A 158 5.06 13.53 2.05
N ASN A 159 3.85 13.00 2.21
CA ASN A 159 3.08 13.18 3.43
C ASN A 159 3.72 12.45 4.63
N PHE A 160 4.21 11.21 4.47
CA PHE A 160 4.92 10.51 5.53
C PHE A 160 6.22 11.23 5.91
N ALA A 161 7.00 11.73 4.94
CA ALA A 161 8.18 12.53 5.21
C ALA A 161 7.85 13.81 5.98
N ALA A 162 6.74 14.48 5.66
CA ALA A 162 6.25 15.64 6.41
C ALA A 162 5.85 15.28 7.85
N GLN A 163 5.26 14.11 8.08
CA GLN A 163 4.93 13.62 9.42
C GLN A 163 6.19 13.28 10.24
N GLU A 164 7.17 12.62 9.64
CA GLU A 164 8.45 12.30 10.30
C GLU A 164 9.28 13.57 10.58
N GLY A 165 9.29 14.53 9.65
CA GLY A 165 9.99 15.81 9.80
C GLY A 165 9.45 16.70 10.92
N ARG A 166 8.14 16.66 11.20
CA ARG A 166 7.54 17.37 12.36
C ARG A 166 7.92 16.77 13.71
N GLY A 167 8.37 15.51 13.75
CA GLY A 167 8.88 14.87 14.96
C GLY A 167 10.30 15.31 15.36
N ALA A 168 11.09 15.84 14.41
CA ALA A 168 12.49 16.19 14.64
C ALA A 168 12.70 17.60 15.24
N GLU A 169 11.69 18.49 15.21
CA GLU A 169 11.85 19.89 15.67
C GLU A 169 11.60 20.10 17.18
N SER A 170 11.35 19.06 17.98
CA SER A 170 11.16 19.22 19.44
C SER A 170 12.36 18.87 20.32
N THR A 171 13.48 18.39 19.76
CA THR A 171 14.65 17.96 20.56
C THR A 171 15.81 18.95 20.61
N SER A 172 15.66 20.16 20.06
CA SER A 172 16.72 21.18 20.12
C SER A 172 16.21 22.59 20.45
N ARG A 173 15.31 22.73 21.44
CA ARG A 173 15.05 24.01 22.12
C ARG A 173 14.66 23.81 23.59
N ARG A 174 15.55 23.24 24.40
CA ARG A 174 15.50 23.42 25.86
C ARG A 174 16.92 23.48 26.44
N THR A 175 17.61 24.57 26.14
CA THR A 175 18.52 25.15 27.14
C THR A 175 17.73 26.29 27.81
N PRO A 176 17.31 26.15 29.08
CA PRO A 176 16.80 27.30 29.80
C PRO A 176 17.98 28.25 30.01
N SER A 177 17.94 29.40 29.34
CA SER A 177 18.80 30.53 29.67
C SER A 177 18.30 31.13 30.98
N SER A 178 18.56 30.42 32.09
CA SER A 178 18.36 30.95 33.44
C SER A 178 19.59 31.76 33.81
N ALA A 179 19.41 33.07 33.72
CA ALA A 179 19.88 34.08 34.65
C ALA A 179 21.13 33.75 35.50
N SER A 180 22.20 34.51 35.27
CA SER A 180 22.81 35.23 36.38
C SER A 180 23.47 36.51 35.88
N SER A 181 22.66 37.57 35.90
CA SER A 181 23.15 38.94 35.95
C SER A 181 23.73 39.22 37.33
N LEU A 182 24.90 39.85 37.34
CA LEU A 182 25.32 40.92 38.25
C LEU A 182 25.31 40.66 39.76
N ARG A 183 26.52 40.77 40.34
CA ARG A 183 26.96 41.43 41.59
C ARG A 183 28.13 40.63 42.13
N SER A 184 29.23 41.18 42.62
CA SER A 184 29.70 42.54 42.86
C SER A 184 31.22 42.46 42.99
#